data_AF-A0A357CRP0-F1
#
_entry.id   AF-A0A357CRP0-F1
#
_cell.length_a   1.000
_cell.length_b   1.000
_cell.length_c   1.000
_cell.angle_alpha   90.00
_cell.angle_beta   90.00
_cell.angle_gamma   90.00
#
_symmetry.space_group_name_H-M   'P 1'
#
loop_
_entity.id
_entity.type
_entity.pdbx_description
1 polymer ?
#
loop_
_entity_poly.entity_id
_entity_poly.type
_entity_poly.pdbx_seq_one_letter_code
_entity_poly.pdbx_strand_id
1 'polypeptide(L)'
;MSALLKKIFISLAIIVCLVVVGFWLDRTSSKVAAPEGERETVLAPELEWGSYGRFIQEMQNLRQKVQWQLEIPGQVSSVPPSEGKGLSTATVDEALRLEFDQRQALLADELRLRRRLLEMKIDNQVKQKQNQNDYRIKQSLEEKSRQQAAALADFQQQKEKEYSSKLATLYFQLELPELALDERTRLLTKITALKQELAEAINQKSAALKLEEEQFATAQRQAATAELAAYRKKLEIEGEAEFRREQQELKAEFSGE
;
A
#
# COMPACT_ATOMS: atom_id res chain seq x y z
N MET A 1 11.58 47.58 27.06
CA MET A 1 10.99 46.85 25.91
C MET A 1 9.81 47.64 25.39
N SER A 2 9.90 48.18 24.17
CA SER A 2 8.91 49.10 23.63
C SER A 2 7.55 48.42 23.42
N ALA A 3 6.46 49.19 23.50
CA ALA A 3 5.10 48.70 23.32
C ALA A 3 4.89 48.00 21.95
N LEU A 4 5.71 48.32 20.95
CA LEU A 4 5.73 47.69 19.63
C LEU A 4 6.24 46.25 19.69
N LEU A 5 7.31 45.99 20.44
CA LEU A 5 7.86 44.64 20.63
C LEU A 5 6.85 43.72 21.33
N LYS A 6 6.11 44.23 22.31
CA LYS A 6 5.04 43.47 22.98
C LYS A 6 3.89 43.12 22.02
N LYS A 7 3.47 44.05 21.17
CA LYS A 7 2.41 43.81 20.17
C LYS A 7 2.85 42.78 19.11
N ILE A 8 4.10 42.85 18.66
CA ILE A 8 4.66 41.88 17.71
C ILE A 8 4.69 40.48 18.35
N PHE A 9 5.16 40.36 19.60
CA PHE A 9 5.23 39.08 20.28
C PHE A 9 3.85 38.45 20.53
N ILE A 10 2.85 39.28 20.89
CA ILE A 10 1.46 38.83 21.05
C ILE A 10 0.88 38.38 19.71
N SER A 11 1.12 39.12 18.61
CA SER A 11 0.65 38.71 17.28
C SER A 11 1.28 37.40 16.81
N LEU A 12 2.57 37.19 17.09
CA LEU A 12 3.30 35.97 16.73
C LEU A 12 2.79 34.77 17.54
N ALA A 13 2.52 34.96 18.83
CA ALA A 13 1.94 33.93 19.68
C ALA A 13 0.52 33.53 19.23
N ILE A 14 -0.30 34.48 18.80
CA ILE A 14 -1.65 34.20 18.27
C ILE A 14 -1.55 33.40 16.96
N ILE A 15 -0.64 33.77 16.05
CA ILE A 15 -0.43 33.04 14.79
C ILE A 15 0.02 31.60 15.06
N VAL A 16 0.96 31.39 15.98
CA VAL A 16 1.43 30.05 16.36
C VAL A 16 0.29 29.24 16.99
N CYS A 17 -0.53 29.84 17.86
CA CYS A 17 -1.70 29.17 18.43
C CYS A 17 -2.74 28.82 17.35
N LEU A 18 -2.99 29.68 16.36
CA LEU A 18 -3.90 29.40 15.25
C LEU A 18 -3.37 28.28 14.33
N VAL A 19 -2.05 28.21 14.10
CA VAL A 19 -1.42 27.12 13.34
C VAL A 19 -1.49 25.81 14.11
N VAL A 20 -1.25 25.82 15.43
CA VAL A 20 -1.33 24.62 16.27
C VAL A 20 -2.77 24.13 16.39
N VAL A 21 -3.74 25.04 16.57
CA VAL A 21 -5.17 24.70 16.60
C VAL A 21 -5.67 24.24 15.24
N GLY A 22 -5.21 24.86 14.14
CA GLY A 22 -5.47 24.40 12.77
C GLY A 22 -4.89 23.01 12.49
N PHE A 23 -3.67 22.74 12.94
CA PHE A 23 -3.02 21.44 12.84
C PHE A 23 -3.68 20.37 13.73
N TRP A 24 -4.23 20.76 14.88
CA TRP A 24 -5.02 19.87 15.76
C TRP A 24 -6.43 19.61 15.22
N LEU A 25 -7.08 20.60 14.60
CA LEU A 25 -8.36 20.44 13.91
C LEU A 25 -8.22 19.61 12.64
N ASP A 26 -7.13 19.75 11.89
CA ASP A 26 -6.83 18.91 10.72
C ASP A 26 -6.55 17.46 11.15
N ARG A 27 -5.81 17.27 12.24
CA ARG A 27 -5.52 15.94 12.83
C ARG A 27 -6.73 15.28 13.51
N THR A 28 -7.76 16.04 13.88
CA THR A 28 -9.01 15.51 14.43
C THR A 28 -10.13 15.40 13.39
N SER A 29 -10.09 16.19 12.31
CA SER A 29 -10.93 16.00 11.10
C SER A 29 -10.44 14.89 10.19
N SER A 30 -9.21 14.37 10.36
CA SER A 30 -8.78 13.13 9.70
C SER A 30 -9.45 11.85 10.24
N LYS A 31 -10.57 11.99 10.96
CA LYS A 31 -11.53 10.90 11.20
C LYS A 31 -12.49 10.83 10.00
N VAL A 32 -12.07 10.06 9.00
CA VAL A 32 -12.94 9.37 8.02
C VAL A 32 -13.88 10.30 7.22
N ALA A 33 -13.31 11.16 6.38
CA ALA A 33 -13.93 11.42 5.09
C ALA A 33 -13.41 10.33 4.14
N ALA A 34 -14.21 9.28 3.94
CA ALA A 34 -13.95 8.31 2.90
C ALA A 34 -13.95 9.03 1.54
N PRO A 35 -12.94 8.84 0.67
CA PRO A 35 -13.05 9.32 -0.69
C PRO A 35 -14.21 8.59 -1.37
N GLU A 36 -15.25 9.34 -1.72
CA GLU A 36 -16.22 8.95 -2.74
C GLU A 36 -15.49 8.92 -4.08
N GLY A 37 -14.91 7.77 -4.39
CA GLY A 37 -14.17 7.52 -5.62
C GLY A 37 -13.88 6.04 -5.69
N GLU A 38 -14.76 5.31 -6.38
CA GLU A 38 -14.53 3.94 -6.83
C GLU A 38 -14.34 2.91 -5.71
N ARG A 39 -15.37 2.77 -4.88
CA ARG A 39 -15.71 1.42 -4.41
C ARG A 39 -16.25 0.68 -5.62
N GLU A 40 -15.38 0.01 -6.37
CA GLU A 40 -15.79 -1.25 -7.00
C GLU A 40 -16.25 -2.15 -5.85
N THR A 41 -17.55 -2.06 -5.60
CA THR A 41 -18.29 -3.12 -4.96
C THR A 41 -18.09 -4.30 -5.89
N VAL A 42 -17.11 -5.14 -5.57
CA VAL A 42 -17.12 -6.53 -6.01
C VAL A 42 -18.47 -7.02 -5.53
N LEU A 43 -19.41 -7.07 -6.46
CA LEU A 43 -20.71 -7.65 -6.28
C LEU A 43 -20.42 -9.02 -5.66
N ALA A 44 -20.69 -9.14 -4.36
CA ALA A 44 -21.05 -10.44 -3.81
C ALA A 44 -22.02 -11.02 -4.84
N PRO A 45 -21.84 -12.28 -5.30
CA PRO A 45 -22.78 -12.87 -6.22
C PRO A 45 -24.15 -12.58 -5.65
N GLU A 46 -25.00 -11.88 -6.41
CA GLU A 46 -26.32 -11.49 -5.96
C GLU A 46 -26.96 -12.76 -5.43
N LEU A 47 -26.99 -12.93 -4.11
CA LEU A 47 -27.77 -13.96 -3.48
C LEU A 47 -29.18 -13.53 -3.81
N GLU A 48 -29.73 -14.11 -4.86
CA GLU A 48 -31.10 -13.88 -5.28
C GLU A 48 -31.98 -14.31 -4.10
N TRP A 49 -32.33 -13.35 -3.24
CA TRP A 49 -33.27 -13.51 -2.13
C TRP A 49 -34.66 -13.98 -2.62
N GLY A 50 -34.92 -13.91 -3.94
CA GLY A 50 -36.07 -14.53 -4.58
C GLY A 50 -36.07 -16.07 -4.57
N SER A 51 -34.92 -16.72 -4.39
CA SER A 51 -34.83 -18.18 -4.26
C SER A 51 -35.34 -18.70 -2.91
N TYR A 52 -35.21 -17.91 -1.85
CA TYR A 52 -35.78 -18.23 -0.53
C TYR A 52 -37.31 -18.21 -0.55
N GLY A 53 -37.92 -17.30 -1.32
CA GLY A 53 -39.37 -17.28 -1.53
C GLY A 53 -39.86 -18.57 -2.18
N ARG A 54 -39.12 -19.06 -3.19
CA ARG A 54 -39.44 -20.32 -3.90
C ARG A 54 -39.24 -21.54 -2.99
N PHE A 55 -38.20 -21.57 -2.17
CA PHE A 55 -37.95 -22.61 -1.17
C PHE A 55 -39.03 -22.64 -0.07
N ILE A 56 -39.46 -21.47 0.44
CA ILE A 56 -40.57 -21.37 1.41
C ILE A 56 -41.88 -21.85 0.79
N GLN A 57 -42.11 -21.55 -0.48
CA GLN A 57 -43.31 -21.97 -1.21
C GLN A 57 -43.29 -23.48 -1.53
N GLU A 58 -42.12 -24.05 -1.85
CA GLU A 58 -41.89 -25.48 -1.97
C GLU A 58 -42.05 -26.21 -0.62
N MET A 59 -41.57 -25.63 0.47
CA MET A 59 -41.78 -26.12 1.85
C MET A 59 -43.25 -26.04 2.26
N GLN A 60 -43.98 -24.99 1.89
CA GLN A 60 -45.43 -24.90 2.13
C GLN A 60 -46.21 -25.91 1.29
N ASN A 61 -45.82 -26.14 0.04
CA ASN A 61 -46.40 -27.18 -0.81
C ASN A 61 -46.08 -28.60 -0.31
N LEU A 62 -44.89 -28.81 0.27
CA LEU A 62 -44.51 -30.06 0.95
C LEU A 62 -45.31 -30.24 2.24
N ARG A 63 -45.55 -29.17 3.02
CA ARG A 63 -46.42 -29.18 4.21
C ARG A 63 -47.90 -29.41 3.86
N GLN A 64 -48.35 -29.01 2.67
CA GLN A 64 -49.70 -29.33 2.18
C GLN A 64 -49.81 -30.75 1.62
N LYS A 65 -48.74 -31.27 0.98
CA LYS A 65 -48.70 -32.66 0.47
C LYS A 65 -48.44 -33.71 1.54
N VAL A 66 -47.76 -33.34 2.63
CA VAL A 66 -47.48 -34.21 3.77
C VAL A 66 -48.17 -33.59 4.97
N GLN A 67 -49.28 -34.19 5.41
CA GLN A 67 -49.97 -33.82 6.64
C GLN A 67 -49.09 -34.11 7.86
N TRP A 68 -48.08 -33.28 8.11
CA TRP A 68 -47.43 -33.22 9.42
C TRP A 68 -48.41 -32.55 10.38
N GLN A 69 -49.25 -33.36 11.02
CA GLN A 69 -49.93 -32.95 12.23
C GLN A 69 -48.88 -32.90 13.34
N LEU A 70 -48.45 -31.68 13.70
CA LEU A 70 -47.78 -31.47 14.98
C LEU A 70 -48.86 -31.71 16.05
N GLU A 71 -48.86 -32.88 16.68
CA GLU A 71 -49.79 -33.18 17.77
C GLU A 71 -49.53 -32.21 18.92
N ILE A 72 -50.53 -31.38 19.23
CA ILE A 72 -50.56 -30.58 20.46
C ILE A 72 -50.84 -31.57 21.60
N PRO A 73 -50.01 -31.65 22.64
CA PRO A 73 -50.19 -32.66 23.68
C PRO A 73 -51.50 -32.40 24.43
N GLY A 74 -52.45 -33.34 24.34
CA GLY A 74 -53.73 -33.32 25.05
C GLY A 74 -54.99 -33.45 24.18
N GLN A 75 -54.89 -33.54 22.85
CA GLN A 75 -56.05 -33.70 21.97
C GLN A 75 -56.16 -35.14 21.45
N VAL A 76 -57.13 -35.90 21.97
CA VAL A 76 -57.43 -37.26 21.48
C VAL A 76 -58.07 -37.14 20.09
N SER A 77 -57.30 -37.48 19.05
CA SER A 77 -57.76 -37.47 17.66
C SER A 77 -58.58 -38.72 17.36
N SER A 78 -59.84 -38.54 16.94
CA SER A 78 -60.76 -39.58 16.50
C SER A 78 -60.67 -39.80 14.98
N VAL A 79 -59.47 -40.11 14.50
CA VAL A 79 -59.23 -40.55 13.11
C VAL A 79 -58.68 -41.97 13.18
N PRO A 80 -59.30 -42.97 12.50
CA PRO A 80 -58.73 -44.31 12.46
C PRO A 80 -57.33 -44.21 11.84
N PRO A 81 -56.33 -44.95 12.36
CA PRO A 81 -54.97 -44.84 11.87
C PRO A 81 -54.98 -45.23 10.40
N SER A 82 -54.83 -44.25 9.51
CA SER A 82 -54.43 -44.57 8.15
C SER A 82 -53.11 -45.32 8.32
N GLU A 83 -53.00 -46.51 7.75
CA GLU A 83 -51.73 -47.23 7.62
C GLU A 83 -50.77 -46.36 6.81
N GLY A 84 -50.17 -45.39 7.50
CA GLY A 84 -49.08 -44.63 7.00
C GLY A 84 -47.98 -45.64 6.81
N LYS A 85 -47.70 -45.99 5.55
CA LYS A 85 -46.35 -46.37 5.18
C LYS A 85 -45.47 -45.21 5.65
N GLY A 86 -44.94 -45.33 6.87
CA GLY A 86 -43.84 -44.50 7.31
C GLY A 86 -42.80 -44.56 6.21
N LEU A 87 -42.17 -43.41 5.92
CA LEU A 87 -41.00 -43.37 5.05
C LEU A 87 -40.12 -44.55 5.43
N SER A 88 -39.80 -45.40 4.45
CA SER A 88 -38.97 -46.55 4.72
C SER A 88 -37.67 -46.04 5.33
N THR A 89 -37.11 -46.77 6.28
CA THR A 89 -35.82 -46.43 6.89
C THR A 89 -34.77 -46.10 5.83
N ALA A 90 -34.81 -46.81 4.69
CA ALA A 90 -33.98 -46.55 3.52
C ALA A 90 -34.16 -45.12 2.92
N THR A 91 -35.40 -44.62 2.77
CA THR A 91 -35.64 -43.25 2.28
C THR A 91 -35.22 -42.16 3.27
N VAL A 92 -35.32 -42.42 4.59
CA VAL A 92 -34.83 -41.48 5.61
C VAL A 92 -33.29 -41.46 5.63
N ASP A 93 -32.65 -42.63 5.55
CA ASP A 93 -31.20 -42.76 5.49
C ASP A 93 -30.62 -42.09 4.22
N GLU A 94 -31.30 -42.20 3.08
CA GLU A 94 -30.90 -41.55 1.83
C GLU A 94 -31.02 -40.02 1.90
N ALA A 95 -32.10 -39.50 2.50
CA ALA A 95 -32.26 -38.07 2.73
C ALA A 95 -31.22 -37.50 3.70
N LEU A 96 -30.89 -38.22 4.78
CA LEU A 96 -29.86 -37.83 5.73
C LEU A 96 -28.46 -37.81 5.09
N ARG A 97 -28.15 -38.79 4.22
CA ARG A 97 -26.92 -38.81 3.44
C ARG A 97 -26.82 -37.60 2.51
N LEU A 98 -27.90 -37.28 1.81
CA LEU A 98 -27.95 -36.15 0.89
C LEU A 98 -27.77 -34.81 1.63
N GLU A 99 -28.39 -34.63 2.81
CA GLU A 99 -28.14 -33.46 3.65
C GLU A 99 -26.70 -33.37 4.13
N PHE A 100 -26.11 -34.50 4.55
CA PHE A 100 -24.73 -34.54 5.01
C PHE A 100 -23.75 -34.16 3.89
N ASP A 101 -23.95 -34.71 2.69
CA ASP A 101 -23.13 -34.39 1.51
C ASP A 101 -23.27 -32.90 1.12
N GLN A 102 -24.48 -32.34 1.20
CA GLN A 102 -24.71 -30.91 0.96
C GLN A 102 -23.99 -30.04 2.00
N ARG A 103 -24.04 -30.39 3.29
CA ARG A 103 -23.33 -29.66 4.35
C ARG A 103 -21.82 -29.72 4.16
N GLN A 104 -21.28 -30.88 3.77
CA GLN A 104 -19.85 -31.01 3.46
C GLN A 104 -19.44 -30.16 2.25
N ALA A 105 -20.26 -30.12 1.20
CA ALA A 105 -20.01 -29.29 0.03
C ALA A 105 -20.00 -27.79 0.39
N LEU A 106 -20.96 -27.33 1.18
CA LEU A 106 -21.03 -25.94 1.66
C LEU A 106 -19.82 -25.56 2.50
N LEU A 107 -19.40 -26.43 3.44
CA LEU A 107 -18.20 -26.19 4.25
C LEU A 107 -16.93 -26.10 3.39
N ALA A 108 -16.81 -26.96 2.36
CA ALA A 108 -15.68 -26.90 1.44
C ALA A 108 -15.63 -25.60 0.64
N ASP A 109 -16.79 -25.12 0.16
CA ASP A 109 -16.88 -23.87 -0.59
C ASP A 109 -16.65 -22.64 0.30
N GLU A 110 -17.14 -22.64 1.54
CA GLU A 110 -16.87 -21.55 2.48
C GLU A 110 -15.37 -21.45 2.82
N LEU A 111 -14.70 -22.59 3.06
CA LEU A 111 -13.26 -22.63 3.30
C LEU A 111 -12.46 -22.12 2.09
N ARG A 112 -12.92 -22.41 0.86
CA ARG A 112 -12.31 -21.85 -0.37
C ARG A 112 -12.49 -20.35 -0.46
N LEU A 113 -13.69 -19.84 -0.16
CA LEU A 113 -13.98 -18.42 -0.18
C LEU A 113 -13.12 -17.67 0.85
N ARG A 114 -13.05 -18.18 2.08
CA ARG A 114 -12.21 -17.60 3.15
C ARG A 114 -10.74 -17.57 2.78
N ARG A 115 -10.22 -18.62 2.16
CA ARG A 115 -8.84 -18.64 1.65
C ARG A 115 -8.60 -17.55 0.60
N ARG A 116 -9.53 -17.38 -0.34
CA ARG A 116 -9.43 -16.32 -1.37
C ARG A 116 -9.50 -14.92 -0.76
N LEU A 117 -10.39 -14.70 0.22
CA LEU A 117 -10.48 -13.42 0.94
C LEU A 117 -9.18 -13.11 1.69
N LEU A 118 -8.56 -14.13 2.27
CA LEU A 118 -7.27 -14.00 2.95
C LEU A 118 -6.15 -13.61 1.98
N GLU A 119 -6.03 -14.28 0.83
CA GLU A 119 -5.07 -13.90 -0.22
C GLU A 119 -5.28 -12.45 -0.68
N MET A 120 -6.52 -12.05 -0.96
CA MET A 120 -6.82 -10.67 -1.35
C MET A 120 -6.45 -9.66 -0.25
N LYS A 121 -6.70 -9.99 1.03
CA LYS A 121 -6.31 -9.15 2.17
C LYS A 121 -4.78 -8.98 2.22
N ILE A 122 -4.03 -10.08 2.04
CA ILE A 122 -2.57 -10.06 2.01
C ILE A 122 -2.07 -9.21 0.84
N ASP A 123 -2.55 -9.45 -0.38
CA ASP A 123 -2.12 -8.70 -1.56
C ASP A 123 -2.42 -7.20 -1.44
N ASN A 124 -3.59 -6.84 -0.89
CA ASN A 124 -3.93 -5.44 -0.62
C ASN A 124 -2.97 -4.78 0.38
N GLN A 125 -2.65 -5.48 1.48
CA GLN A 125 -1.72 -4.96 2.48
C GLN A 125 -0.28 -4.85 1.93
N VAL A 126 0.17 -5.84 1.16
CA VAL A 126 1.47 -5.81 0.48
C VAL A 126 1.53 -4.65 -0.51
N LYS A 127 0.49 -4.44 -1.31
CA LYS A 127 0.40 -3.31 -2.26
C LYS A 127 0.41 -1.96 -1.54
N GLN A 128 -0.32 -1.84 -0.43
CA GLN A 128 -0.30 -0.62 0.38
C GLN A 128 1.11 -0.34 0.92
N LYS A 129 1.80 -1.37 1.44
CA LYS A 129 3.18 -1.25 1.93
C LYS A 129 4.15 -0.92 0.80
N GLN A 130 3.95 -1.49 -0.39
CA GLN A 130 4.75 -1.17 -1.58
C GLN A 130 4.62 0.30 -1.94
N ASN A 131 3.39 0.83 -2.02
CA ASN A 131 3.16 2.25 -2.31
C ASN A 131 3.82 3.16 -1.26
N GLN A 132 3.78 2.78 0.02
CA GLN A 132 4.48 3.53 1.07
C GLN A 132 6.00 3.51 0.87
N ASN A 133 6.56 2.36 0.52
CA ASN A 133 8.00 2.22 0.26
C ASN A 133 8.40 3.03 -0.98
N ASP A 134 7.65 2.96 -2.07
CA ASP A 134 7.88 3.73 -3.29
C ASP A 134 7.85 5.24 -3.03
N TYR A 135 6.89 5.71 -2.23
CA TYR A 135 6.81 7.11 -1.83
C TYR A 135 8.05 7.55 -1.04
N ARG A 136 8.50 6.74 -0.06
CA ARG A 136 9.70 7.03 0.74
C ARG A 136 10.97 7.02 -0.10
N ILE A 137 11.09 6.05 -1.01
CA ILE A 137 12.21 5.98 -1.96
C ILE A 137 12.24 7.26 -2.78
N LYS A 138 11.11 7.67 -3.38
CA LYS A 138 11.02 8.90 -4.16
C LYS A 138 11.46 10.13 -3.36
N GLN A 139 10.98 10.29 -2.13
CA GLN A 139 11.40 11.40 -1.26
C GLN A 139 12.92 11.37 -0.99
N SER A 140 13.46 10.20 -0.67
CA SER A 140 14.90 10.06 -0.39
C SER A 140 15.78 10.35 -1.61
N LEU A 141 15.31 9.99 -2.81
CA LEU A 141 16.01 10.27 -4.07
C LEU A 141 15.95 11.76 -4.42
N GLU A 142 14.79 12.40 -4.25
CA GLU A 142 14.66 13.84 -4.45
C GLU A 142 15.57 14.62 -3.48
N GLU A 143 15.63 14.21 -2.22
CA GLU A 143 16.52 14.84 -1.24
C GLU A 143 18.00 14.63 -1.60
N LYS A 144 18.39 13.40 -1.96
CA LYS A 144 19.76 13.08 -2.38
C LYS A 144 20.15 13.89 -3.62
N SER A 145 19.28 13.97 -4.61
CA SER A 145 19.49 14.75 -5.83
C SER A 145 19.68 16.24 -5.53
N ARG A 146 18.86 16.82 -4.64
CA ARG A 146 19.01 18.21 -4.20
C ARG A 146 20.34 18.45 -3.48
N GLN A 147 20.72 17.56 -2.57
CA GLN A 147 22.00 17.65 -1.85
C GLN A 147 23.19 17.57 -2.81
N GLN A 148 23.15 16.67 -3.79
CA GLN A 148 24.21 16.52 -4.79
C GLN A 148 24.25 17.72 -5.76
N ALA A 149 23.11 18.29 -6.14
CA ALA A 149 23.05 19.50 -6.95
C ALA A 149 23.68 20.70 -6.22
N ALA A 150 23.38 20.87 -4.93
CA ALA A 150 24.01 21.89 -4.10
C ALA A 150 25.53 21.67 -3.98
N ALA A 151 25.95 20.44 -3.69
CA ALA A 151 27.37 20.09 -3.60
C ALA A 151 28.12 20.30 -4.92
N LEU A 152 27.48 20.04 -6.06
CA LEU A 152 28.06 20.30 -7.39
C LEU A 152 28.17 21.80 -7.66
N ALA A 153 27.16 22.59 -7.32
CA ALA A 153 27.19 24.04 -7.47
C ALA A 153 28.28 24.68 -6.60
N ASP A 154 28.42 24.26 -5.34
CA ASP A 154 29.48 24.72 -4.43
C ASP A 154 30.87 24.35 -4.99
N PHE A 155 31.02 23.12 -5.50
CA PHE A 155 32.26 22.67 -6.12
C PHE A 155 32.60 23.46 -7.38
N GLN A 156 31.62 23.71 -8.25
CA GLN A 156 31.77 24.55 -9.44
C GLN A 156 32.23 25.95 -9.06
N GLN A 157 31.55 26.59 -8.10
CA GLN A 157 31.90 27.93 -7.66
C GLN A 157 33.32 27.97 -7.06
N GLN A 158 33.71 26.97 -6.29
CA GLN A 158 35.06 26.88 -5.73
C GLN A 158 36.11 26.72 -6.82
N LYS A 159 35.86 25.85 -7.81
CA LYS A 159 36.78 25.62 -8.93
C LYS A 159 36.87 26.81 -9.86
N GLU A 160 35.75 27.46 -10.19
CA GLU A 160 35.75 28.67 -11.00
C GLU A 160 36.56 29.80 -10.33
N LYS A 161 36.44 30.00 -9.02
CA LYS A 161 37.27 30.97 -8.27
C LYS A 161 38.76 30.63 -8.32
N GLU A 162 39.10 29.35 -8.17
CA GLU A 162 40.50 28.89 -8.24
C GLU A 162 41.10 29.14 -9.63
N TYR A 163 40.35 28.83 -10.68
CA TYR A 163 40.80 28.95 -12.06
C TYR A 163 40.68 30.38 -12.60
N SER A 164 39.74 31.21 -12.13
CA SER A 164 39.60 32.60 -12.56
C SER A 164 40.84 33.43 -12.25
N SER A 165 41.45 33.22 -11.07
CA SER A 165 42.70 33.88 -10.69
C SER A 165 43.87 33.49 -11.60
N LYS A 166 44.00 32.18 -11.88
CA LYS A 166 45.03 31.65 -12.80
C LYS A 166 44.82 32.18 -14.23
N LEU A 167 43.58 32.19 -14.70
CA LEU A 167 43.23 32.69 -16.04
C LEU A 167 43.43 34.20 -16.17
N ALA A 168 43.03 34.99 -15.18
CA ALA A 168 43.24 36.45 -15.17
C ALA A 168 44.73 36.80 -15.28
N THR A 169 45.58 36.04 -14.58
CA THR A 169 47.04 36.22 -14.66
C THR A 169 47.57 35.95 -16.07
N LEU A 170 47.10 34.88 -16.72
CA LEU A 170 47.50 34.54 -18.08
C LEU A 170 46.95 35.52 -19.14
N TYR A 171 45.72 36.01 -18.96
CA TYR A 171 45.16 37.04 -19.84
C TYR A 171 45.91 38.37 -19.70
N PHE A 172 46.25 38.77 -18.49
CA PHE A 172 47.08 39.96 -18.26
C PHE A 172 48.46 39.84 -18.93
N GLN A 173 49.10 38.66 -18.86
CA GLN A 173 50.35 38.39 -19.57
C GLN A 173 50.20 38.45 -21.10
N LEU A 174 49.02 38.07 -21.62
CA LEU A 174 48.73 38.11 -23.05
C LEU A 174 48.56 39.54 -23.59
N GLU A 175 48.18 40.50 -22.73
CA GLU A 175 47.95 41.91 -23.08
C GLU A 175 49.24 42.75 -23.14
N LEU A 176 50.39 42.19 -22.77
CA LEU A 176 51.67 42.90 -22.83
C LEU A 176 52.04 43.26 -24.29
N PRO A 177 52.38 44.53 -24.58
CA PRO A 177 52.52 45.03 -25.95
C PRO A 177 53.74 44.49 -26.72
N GLU A 178 54.74 43.91 -26.03
CA GLU A 178 55.99 43.41 -26.64
C GLU A 178 56.15 41.87 -26.57
N LEU A 179 55.04 41.13 -26.55
CA LEU A 179 55.10 39.67 -26.45
C LEU A 179 55.55 39.01 -27.77
N ALA A 180 56.54 38.13 -27.73
CA ALA A 180 56.96 37.36 -28.89
C ALA A 180 55.84 36.41 -29.36
N LEU A 181 55.77 36.13 -30.66
CA LEU A 181 54.73 35.28 -31.26
C LEU A 181 54.67 33.88 -30.62
N ASP A 182 55.84 33.30 -30.34
CA ASP A 182 55.97 31.99 -29.70
C ASP A 182 55.44 32.00 -28.25
N GLU A 183 55.71 33.07 -27.51
CA GLU A 183 55.23 33.25 -26.13
C GLU A 183 53.71 33.45 -26.09
N ARG A 184 53.17 34.23 -27.02
CA ARG A 184 51.73 34.42 -27.19
C ARG A 184 51.02 33.10 -27.48
N THR A 185 51.59 32.29 -28.37
CA THR A 185 51.04 30.96 -28.71
C THR A 185 51.08 30.05 -27.48
N ARG A 186 52.20 30.02 -26.74
CA ARG A 186 52.31 29.23 -25.50
C ARG A 186 51.28 29.67 -24.44
N LEU A 187 51.04 30.97 -24.26
CA LEU A 187 50.03 31.46 -23.32
C LEU A 187 48.61 31.05 -23.73
N LEU A 188 48.26 31.15 -25.02
CA LEU A 188 46.96 30.70 -25.52
C LEU A 188 46.76 29.19 -25.28
N THR A 189 47.77 28.36 -25.54
CA THR A 189 47.71 26.92 -25.27
C THR A 189 47.52 26.63 -23.77
N LYS A 190 48.18 27.38 -22.88
CA LYS A 190 47.98 27.27 -21.43
C LYS A 190 46.56 27.66 -21.02
N ILE A 191 46.01 28.74 -21.59
CA ILE A 191 44.63 29.17 -21.33
C ILE A 191 43.64 28.09 -21.78
N THR A 192 43.81 27.51 -22.96
CA THR A 192 42.93 26.44 -23.44
C THR A 192 43.04 25.19 -22.57
N ALA A 193 44.25 24.79 -22.19
CA ALA A 193 44.49 23.65 -21.30
C ALA A 193 43.81 23.85 -19.94
N LEU A 194 43.98 25.02 -19.30
CA LEU A 194 43.35 25.32 -18.02
C LEU A 194 41.81 25.33 -18.08
N LYS A 195 41.23 25.86 -19.18
CA LYS A 195 39.77 25.80 -19.38
C LYS A 195 39.28 24.36 -19.53
N GLN A 196 40.05 23.52 -20.22
CA GLN A 196 39.73 22.12 -20.39
C GLN A 196 39.85 21.35 -19.06
N GLU A 197 40.92 21.56 -18.29
CA GLU A 197 41.09 20.97 -16.96
C GLU A 197 39.94 21.33 -16.01
N LEU A 198 39.48 22.59 -16.03
CA LEU A 198 38.31 23.03 -15.25
C LEU A 198 37.05 22.25 -15.63
N ALA A 199 36.77 22.17 -16.94
CA ALA A 199 35.61 21.45 -17.45
C ALA A 199 35.68 19.95 -17.12
N GLU A 200 36.84 19.33 -17.28
CA GLU A 200 37.07 17.93 -16.95
C GLU A 200 36.87 17.66 -15.46
N ALA A 201 37.39 18.51 -14.57
CA ALA A 201 37.20 18.37 -13.13
C ALA A 201 35.72 18.46 -12.71
N ILE A 202 34.96 19.41 -13.28
CA ILE A 202 33.52 19.55 -13.04
C ILE A 202 32.77 18.32 -13.57
N ASN A 203 33.09 17.85 -14.77
CA ASN A 203 32.46 16.69 -15.38
C ASN A 203 32.74 15.40 -14.61
N GLN A 204 33.99 15.19 -14.15
CA GLN A 204 34.35 14.06 -13.31
C GLN A 204 33.56 14.05 -12.00
N LYS A 205 33.44 15.21 -11.34
CA LYS A 205 32.65 15.33 -10.11
C LYS A 205 31.17 15.05 -10.37
N SER A 206 30.61 15.60 -11.46
CA SER A 206 29.23 15.34 -11.87
C SER A 206 28.99 13.85 -12.14
N ALA A 207 29.88 13.19 -12.87
CA ALA A 207 29.79 11.76 -13.16
C ALA A 207 29.87 10.90 -11.89
N ALA A 208 30.77 11.23 -10.96
CA ALA A 208 30.89 10.55 -9.69
C ALA A 208 29.61 10.66 -8.84
N LEU A 209 28.99 11.84 -8.79
CA LEU A 209 27.73 12.06 -8.07
C LEU A 209 26.56 11.29 -8.70
N LYS A 210 26.48 11.23 -10.04
CA LYS A 210 25.47 10.41 -10.74
C LYS A 210 25.61 8.93 -10.42
N LEU A 211 26.83 8.40 -10.43
CA LEU A 211 27.09 7.01 -10.07
C LEU A 211 26.67 6.72 -8.62
N GLU A 212 26.96 7.64 -7.70
CA GLU A 212 26.54 7.54 -6.31
C GLU A 212 25.00 7.55 -6.17
N GLU A 213 24.30 8.38 -6.95
CA GLU A 213 22.84 8.44 -6.98
C GLU A 213 22.23 7.12 -7.47
N GLU A 214 22.78 6.53 -8.54
CA GLU A 214 22.35 5.24 -9.08
C GLU A 214 22.57 4.08 -8.09
N GLN A 215 23.73 4.07 -7.42
CA GLN A 215 24.04 3.09 -6.38
C GLN A 215 23.08 3.23 -5.19
N PHE A 216 22.81 4.45 -4.75
CA PHE A 216 21.86 4.72 -3.69
C PHE A 216 20.44 4.29 -4.07
N ALA A 217 19.98 4.61 -5.28
CA ALA A 217 18.68 4.17 -5.78
C ALA A 217 18.55 2.65 -5.85
N THR A 218 19.61 1.96 -6.29
CA THR A 218 19.65 0.50 -6.34
C THR A 218 19.58 -0.11 -4.95
N ALA A 219 20.37 0.41 -4.00
CA ALA A 219 20.37 -0.06 -2.61
C ALA A 219 18.99 0.13 -1.94
N GLN A 220 18.35 1.28 -2.16
CA GLN A 220 17.01 1.56 -1.63
C GLN A 220 15.96 0.61 -2.18
N ARG A 221 15.97 0.34 -3.49
CA ARG A 221 15.06 -0.62 -4.12
C ARG A 221 15.27 -2.03 -3.60
N GLN A 222 16.52 -2.47 -3.47
CA GLN A 222 16.85 -3.79 -2.91
C GLN A 222 16.35 -3.92 -1.47
N ALA A 223 16.61 -2.92 -0.62
CA ALA A 223 16.12 -2.91 0.75
C ALA A 223 14.59 -2.98 0.83
N ALA A 224 13.88 -2.19 0.02
CA ALA A 224 12.42 -2.20 -0.04
C ALA A 224 11.85 -3.53 -0.54
N THR A 225 12.47 -4.16 -1.54
CA THR A 225 12.04 -5.49 -2.01
C THR A 225 12.22 -6.57 -0.95
N ALA A 226 13.33 -6.53 -0.21
CA ALA A 226 13.57 -7.45 0.90
C ALA A 226 12.57 -7.24 2.04
N GLU A 227 12.27 -5.98 2.39
CA GLU A 227 11.26 -5.64 3.39
C GLU A 227 9.86 -6.13 2.97
N LEU A 228 9.47 -5.94 1.70
CA LEU A 228 8.18 -6.41 1.18
C LEU A 228 8.07 -7.93 1.21
N ALA A 229 9.13 -8.65 0.83
CA ALA A 229 9.15 -10.11 0.87
C ALA A 229 9.01 -10.63 2.32
N ALA A 230 9.74 -10.03 3.26
CA ALA A 230 9.63 -10.36 4.68
C ALA A 230 8.22 -10.04 5.23
N TYR A 231 7.64 -8.91 4.82
CA TYR A 231 6.30 -8.50 5.22
C TYR A 231 5.22 -9.44 4.67
N ARG A 232 5.29 -9.81 3.39
CA ARG A 232 4.37 -10.80 2.79
C ARG A 232 4.43 -12.12 3.53
N LYS A 233 5.62 -12.66 3.76
CA LYS A 233 5.81 -13.92 4.50
C LYS A 233 5.22 -13.85 5.91
N LYS A 234 5.39 -12.72 6.60
CA LYS A 234 4.78 -12.49 7.91
C LYS A 234 3.25 -12.58 7.83
N LEU A 235 2.64 -11.88 6.88
CA LEU A 235 1.19 -11.90 6.68
C LEU A 235 0.66 -13.28 6.30
N GLU A 236 1.39 -14.05 5.49
CA GLU A 236 1.03 -15.43 5.15
C GLU A 236 1.02 -16.33 6.38
N ILE A 237 2.02 -16.23 7.26
CA ILE A 237 2.08 -17.00 8.51
C ILE A 237 0.94 -16.61 9.46
N GLU A 238 0.70 -15.31 9.64
CA GLU A 238 -0.40 -14.80 10.48
C GLU A 238 -1.75 -15.24 9.93
N GLY A 239 -1.95 -15.11 8.62
CA GLY A 239 -3.17 -15.48 7.93
C GLY A 239 -3.43 -16.99 7.93
N GLU A 240 -2.40 -17.83 7.77
CA GLU A 240 -2.54 -19.28 7.91
C GLU A 240 -2.97 -19.69 9.32
N ALA A 241 -2.44 -19.02 10.34
CA ALA A 241 -2.81 -19.29 11.72
C ALA A 241 -4.28 -18.89 11.99
N GLU A 242 -4.71 -17.73 11.49
CA GLU A 242 -6.12 -17.29 11.51
C GLU A 242 -7.02 -18.30 10.79
N PHE A 243 -6.68 -18.67 9.55
CA PHE A 243 -7.45 -19.61 8.74
C PHE A 243 -7.60 -20.99 9.40
N ARG A 244 -6.55 -21.51 10.06
CA ARG A 244 -6.63 -22.80 10.77
C ARG A 244 -7.59 -22.76 11.95
N ARG A 245 -7.64 -21.65 12.69
CA ARG A 245 -8.59 -21.46 13.80
C ARG A 245 -10.02 -21.39 13.27
N GLU A 246 -10.26 -20.55 12.27
CA GLU A 246 -11.56 -20.43 11.62
C GLU A 246 -12.04 -21.76 11.01
N GLN A 247 -11.12 -22.55 10.44
CA GLN A 247 -11.45 -23.88 9.93
C GLN A 247 -11.89 -24.85 11.04
N GLN A 248 -11.28 -24.78 12.22
CA GLN A 248 -11.68 -25.60 13.37
C GLN A 248 -13.05 -25.18 13.90
N GLU A 249 -13.30 -23.87 14.01
CA GLU A 249 -14.58 -23.30 14.43
C GLU A 249 -15.71 -23.69 13.46
N LEU A 250 -15.51 -23.49 12.14
CA LEU A 250 -16.49 -23.88 11.12
C LEU A 250 -16.78 -25.39 11.13
N LYS A 251 -15.76 -26.23 11.32
CA LYS A 251 -15.99 -27.67 11.42
C LYS A 251 -16.84 -28.02 12.63
N ALA A 252 -16.59 -27.38 13.78
CA ALA A 252 -17.38 -27.58 14.99
C ALA A 252 -18.85 -27.16 14.80
N GLU A 253 -19.08 -25.98 14.20
CA GLU A 253 -20.43 -25.46 13.90
C GLU A 253 -21.20 -26.39 12.95
N PHE A 254 -20.55 -26.92 11.92
CA PHE A 254 -21.18 -27.84 10.96
C PHE A 254 -21.35 -29.27 11.51
N SER A 255 -20.55 -29.69 12.50
CA SER A 255 -20.73 -30.99 13.18
C SER A 255 -21.84 -30.99 14.24
N GLY A 256 -22.35 -29.82 14.65
CA GLY A 256 -23.49 -29.71 15.55
C GLY A 256 -23.23 -30.17 16.99
N GLU A 257 -22.00 -29.98 17.49
CA GLU A 257 -21.70 -30.05 18.94
C GLU A 257 -22.09 -28.75 19.66
#